data_AF-A0A917AVE2-F1
#
_entry.id   AF-A0A917AVE2-F1
#
_cell.length_a   1.000
_cell.length_b   1.000
_cell.length_c   1.000
_cell.angle_alpha   90.00
_cell.angle_beta   90.00
_cell.angle_gamma   90.00
#
_symmetry.space_group_name_H-M   'P 1'
#
loop_
_entity.id
_entity.type
_entity.pdbx_description
1 polymer ?
#
loop_
_entity_poly.entity_id
_entity_poly.type
_entity_poly.pdbx_seq_one_letter_code
_entity_poly.pdbx_strand_id
1 'polypeptide(L)'
;MELQERLHQALQARLNRLRTSLQAVQEKIDQHLFNSEQVTCAQDYAQGREAEGAAPETIDAELRDRGLPSLQRLGLWTLTRMVGWWWLHNRRRRIQRRISRMDLLVEELARRASRAELRTAHA
;
A
#
# COMPACT_ATOMS: atom_id res chain seq x y z
N MET A 1 -8.61 -36.55 12.65
CA MET A 1 -8.86 -35.16 13.09
C MET A 1 -7.58 -34.31 13.14
N GLU A 2 -6.45 -34.78 13.66
CA GLU A 2 -5.22 -33.96 13.79
C GLU A 2 -4.70 -33.31 12.49
N LEU A 3 -4.82 -33.98 11.33
CA LEU A 3 -4.34 -33.43 10.06
C LEU A 3 -5.15 -32.19 9.61
N GLN A 4 -6.47 -32.22 9.78
CA GLN A 4 -7.35 -31.11 9.39
C GLN A 4 -7.14 -29.88 10.28
N GLU A 5 -6.95 -30.12 11.58
CA GLU A 5 -6.67 -29.06 12.55
C GLU A 5 -5.32 -28.38 12.26
N ARG A 6 -4.27 -29.17 11.98
CA ARG A 6 -2.95 -28.66 11.57
C ARG A 6 -3.02 -27.83 10.28
N LEU A 7 -3.81 -28.27 9.30
CA LEU A 7 -4.02 -27.51 8.06
C LEU A 7 -4.76 -26.19 8.31
N HIS A 8 -5.78 -26.20 9.17
CA HIS A 8 -6.52 -25.00 9.53
C HIS A 8 -5.62 -23.98 10.24
N GLN A 9 -4.86 -24.42 11.24
CA GLN A 9 -3.88 -23.58 11.95
C GLN A 9 -2.80 -23.02 11.01
N ALA A 10 -2.28 -23.83 10.09
CA ALA A 10 -1.28 -23.38 9.11
C ALA A 10 -1.84 -22.33 8.13
N LEU A 11 -3.09 -22.50 7.67
CA LEU A 11 -3.77 -21.53 6.81
C LEU A 11 -4.03 -20.21 7.55
N GLN A 12 -4.52 -20.28 8.78
CA GLN A 12 -4.73 -19.10 9.62
C GLN A 12 -3.42 -18.34 9.88
N ALA A 13 -2.34 -19.05 10.23
CA ALA A 13 -1.03 -18.43 10.45
C ALA A 13 -0.51 -17.73 9.19
N ARG A 14 -0.70 -18.35 8.01
CA ARG A 14 -0.32 -17.76 6.72
C ARG A 14 -1.15 -16.53 6.39
N LEU A 15 -2.43 -16.54 6.70
CA LEU A 15 -3.34 -15.43 6.50
C LEU A 15 -2.99 -14.23 7.39
N ASN A 16 -2.70 -14.49 8.67
CA ASN A 16 -2.24 -13.47 9.61
C ASN A 16 -0.94 -12.80 9.14
N ARG A 17 0.04 -13.59 8.64
CA ARG A 17 1.27 -13.03 8.05
C ARG A 17 0.99 -12.11 6.86
N LEU A 18 0.01 -12.45 6.02
CA LEU A 18 -0.38 -11.58 4.90
C LEU A 18 -1.05 -10.29 5.39
N ARG A 19 -1.89 -10.35 6.43
CA ARG A 19 -2.51 -9.17 7.05
C ARG A 19 -1.46 -8.25 7.68
N THR A 20 -0.51 -8.79 8.46
CA THR A 20 0.62 -8.00 9.00
C THR A 20 1.44 -7.37 7.88
N SER A 21 1.72 -8.10 6.80
CA SER A 21 2.44 -7.53 5.66
C SER A 21 1.64 -6.45 4.92
N LEU A 22 0.30 -6.55 4.90
CA LEU A 22 -0.55 -5.51 4.33
C LEU A 22 -0.50 -4.25 5.18
N GLN A 23 -0.60 -4.39 6.50
CA GLN A 23 -0.52 -3.30 7.45
C GLN A 23 0.83 -2.56 7.34
N ALA A 24 1.95 -3.28 7.33
CA ALA A 24 3.27 -2.67 7.17
C ALA A 24 3.45 -1.95 5.82
N VAL A 25 2.78 -2.41 4.76
CA VAL A 25 2.78 -1.69 3.47
C VAL A 25 1.89 -0.46 3.54
N GLN A 26 0.77 -0.52 4.25
CA GLN A 26 -0.12 0.63 4.45
C GLN A 26 0.55 1.70 5.30
N GLU A 27 1.23 1.34 6.40
CA GLU A 27 2.03 2.27 7.21
C GLU A 27 3.13 2.96 6.37
N LYS A 28 3.78 2.23 5.47
CA LYS A 28 4.77 2.80 4.54
C LYS A 28 4.16 3.73 3.49
N ILE A 29 2.91 3.51 3.11
CA ILE A 29 2.14 4.40 2.23
C ILE A 29 1.76 5.66 3.01
N ASP A 30 1.26 5.50 4.24
CA ASP A 30 0.80 6.60 5.08
C ASP A 30 1.96 7.53 5.49
N GLN A 31 3.13 6.96 5.79
CA GLN A 31 4.37 7.67 6.12
C GLN A 31 5.15 8.15 4.89
N HIS A 32 4.69 7.86 3.68
CA HIS A 32 5.44 8.23 2.49
C HIS A 32 5.40 9.75 2.28
N LEU A 33 6.55 10.37 2.03
CA LEU A 33 6.69 11.81 1.82
C LEU A 33 5.85 12.43 0.70
N PHE A 34 5.17 11.65 -0.14
CA PHE A 34 4.17 12.20 -1.07
C PHE A 34 2.89 12.69 -0.35
N ASN A 35 2.67 12.23 0.88
CA ASN A 35 1.70 12.78 1.83
C ASN A 35 2.32 13.88 2.73
N SER A 36 3.59 14.24 2.54
CA SER A 36 4.24 15.27 3.35
C SER A 36 3.79 16.64 2.86
N GLU A 37 3.15 17.41 3.74
CA GLU A 37 2.68 18.78 3.47
C GLU A 37 3.77 19.65 2.81
N GLN A 38 5.04 19.52 3.23
CA GLN A 38 6.15 20.26 2.63
C GLN A 38 6.36 20.01 1.12
N VAL A 39 6.14 18.78 0.64
CA VAL A 39 6.31 18.44 -0.78
C VAL A 39 5.11 18.95 -1.57
N THR A 40 3.91 18.79 -1.04
CA THR A 40 2.67 19.33 -1.64
C THR A 40 2.71 20.85 -1.71
N CYS A 41 3.05 21.54 -0.61
CA CYS A 41 3.18 23.00 -0.60
C CYS A 41 4.24 23.52 -1.58
N ALA A 42 5.35 22.81 -1.73
CA ALA A 42 6.39 23.20 -2.68
C ALA A 42 5.97 22.98 -4.15
N GLN A 43 5.22 21.89 -4.43
CA GLN A 43 4.64 21.64 -5.76
C GLN A 43 3.55 22.66 -6.11
N ASP A 44 2.61 22.90 -5.20
CA ASP A 44 1.53 23.87 -5.41
C ASP A 44 2.08 25.28 -5.61
N TYR A 45 3.12 25.65 -4.84
CA TYR A 45 3.78 26.93 -4.98
C TYR A 45 4.49 27.08 -6.32
N ALA A 46 5.30 26.09 -6.71
CA ALA A 46 5.99 26.08 -7.99
C ALA A 46 5.01 26.17 -9.16
N GLN A 47 3.91 25.41 -9.10
CA GLN A 47 2.89 25.38 -10.15
C GLN A 47 2.12 26.71 -10.24
N GLY A 48 1.84 27.37 -9.11
CA GLY A 48 1.24 28.70 -9.08
C GLY A 48 2.13 29.76 -9.71
N ARG A 49 3.43 29.77 -9.38
CA ARG A 49 4.39 30.73 -9.92
C ARG A 49 4.71 30.48 -11.39
N GLU A 50 4.74 29.22 -11.82
CA GLU A 50 4.88 28.86 -13.24
C GLU A 50 3.68 29.34 -14.07
N ALA A 51 2.45 29.23 -13.53
CA ALA A 51 1.25 29.75 -14.18
C ALA A 51 1.25 31.30 -14.29
N GLU A 52 1.93 31.98 -13.38
CA GLU A 52 2.18 33.43 -13.42
C GLU A 52 3.33 33.83 -14.36
N GLY A 53 3.99 32.87 -15.00
CA GLY A 53 5.11 33.10 -15.92
C GLY A 53 6.44 33.38 -15.23
N ALA A 54 6.58 33.03 -13.95
CA ALA A 54 7.84 33.21 -13.23
C ALA A 54 8.94 32.30 -13.82
N ALA A 55 10.15 32.85 -13.92
CA ALA A 55 11.30 32.08 -14.35
C ALA A 55 11.67 31.01 -13.31
N PRO A 56 12.17 29.83 -13.74
CA PRO A 56 12.54 28.74 -12.83
C PRO A 56 13.53 29.15 -11.74
N GLU A 57 14.47 30.05 -12.05
CA GLU A 57 15.45 30.56 -11.09
C GLU A 57 14.81 31.39 -9.96
N THR A 58 13.78 32.17 -10.31
CA THR A 58 13.01 32.98 -9.36
C THR A 58 12.19 32.09 -8.43
N ILE A 59 11.55 31.05 -8.99
CA ILE A 59 10.80 30.05 -8.20
C ILE A 59 11.74 29.33 -7.24
N ASP A 60 12.95 28.97 -7.68
CA ASP A 60 13.93 28.25 -6.86
C ASP A 60 14.47 29.09 -5.69
N ALA A 61 14.69 30.39 -5.92
CA ALA A 61 15.06 31.35 -4.88
C ALA A 61 13.93 31.51 -3.84
N GLU A 62 12.69 31.67 -4.29
CA GLU A 62 11.53 31.81 -3.41
C GLU A 62 11.22 30.54 -2.61
N LEU A 63 11.40 29.36 -3.21
CA LEU A 63 11.29 28.08 -2.51
C LEU A 63 12.36 27.99 -1.42
N ARG A 64 13.59 28.41 -1.70
CA ARG A 64 14.70 28.40 -0.74
C ARG A 64 14.47 29.34 0.43
N ASP A 65 13.97 30.54 0.17
CA ASP A 65 13.61 31.52 1.22
C ASP A 65 12.49 31.02 2.13
N ARG A 66 11.61 30.16 1.61
CA ARG A 66 10.53 29.51 2.37
C ARG A 66 10.97 28.23 3.10
N GLY A 67 12.25 27.86 3.01
CA GLY A 67 12.75 26.58 3.55
C GLY A 67 12.19 25.35 2.83
N LEU A 68 11.66 25.53 1.60
CA LEU A 68 11.08 24.48 0.78
C LEU A 68 12.13 23.88 -0.17
N PRO A 69 11.93 22.63 -0.65
CA PRO A 69 12.86 21.99 -1.58
C PRO A 69 12.92 22.73 -2.92
N SER A 70 14.11 22.80 -3.53
CA SER A 70 14.33 23.36 -4.88
C SER A 70 13.63 22.55 -5.97
N LEU A 71 13.32 23.18 -7.11
CA LEU A 71 12.72 22.56 -8.30
C LEU A 71 13.47 21.34 -8.80
N GLN A 72 14.81 21.38 -8.83
CA GLN A 72 15.61 20.21 -9.22
C GLN A 72 15.48 19.05 -8.23
N ARG A 73 15.44 19.37 -6.92
CA ARG A 73 15.17 18.36 -5.88
C ARG A 73 13.73 17.85 -5.96
N LEU A 74 12.75 18.71 -6.25
CA LEU A 74 11.35 18.34 -6.45
C LEU A 74 11.20 17.41 -7.66
N GLY A 75 11.84 17.71 -8.79
CA GLY A 75 11.81 16.86 -9.99
C GLY A 75 12.45 15.49 -9.75
N LEU A 76 13.64 15.45 -9.15
CA LEU A 76 14.31 14.20 -8.79
C LEU A 76 13.50 13.39 -7.78
N TRP A 77 12.95 14.04 -6.75
CA TRP A 77 12.08 13.39 -5.77
C TRP A 77 10.80 12.87 -6.39
N THR A 78 10.16 13.63 -7.27
CA THR A 78 8.93 13.23 -7.94
C THR A 78 9.16 11.95 -8.73
N LEU A 79 10.17 11.91 -9.59
CA LEU A 79 10.45 10.74 -10.44
C LEU A 79 10.85 9.50 -9.62
N THR A 80 11.79 9.65 -8.69
CA THR A 80 12.30 8.50 -7.91
C THR A 80 11.27 7.97 -6.92
N ARG A 81 10.43 8.86 -6.35
CA ARG A 81 9.40 8.48 -5.37
C ARG A 81 8.10 8.00 -6.02
N MET A 82 7.77 8.42 -7.24
CA MET A 82 6.64 7.86 -7.99
C MET A 82 6.83 6.37 -8.28
N VAL A 83 8.06 5.93 -8.54
CA VAL A 83 8.38 4.50 -8.73
C VAL A 83 8.19 3.72 -7.43
N GLY A 84 8.66 4.26 -6.30
CA GLY A 84 8.45 3.67 -4.97
C GLY A 84 6.97 3.61 -4.57
N TRP A 85 6.23 4.67 -4.84
CA TRP A 85 4.79 4.78 -4.60
C TRP A 85 4.01 3.76 -5.45
N TRP A 86 4.31 3.69 -6.74
CA TRP A 86 3.70 2.72 -7.65
C TRP A 86 3.99 1.29 -7.20
N TRP A 87 5.23 1.01 -6.78
CA TRP A 87 5.61 -0.30 -6.26
C TRP A 87 4.87 -0.65 -4.96
N LEU A 88 4.74 0.28 -4.01
CA LEU A 88 3.99 0.09 -2.76
C LEU A 88 2.50 -0.18 -3.04
N HIS A 89 1.88 0.58 -3.93
CA HIS A 89 0.49 0.36 -4.31
C HIS A 89 0.28 -0.96 -5.05
N ASN A 90 1.19 -1.34 -5.94
CA ASN A 90 1.12 -2.62 -6.64
C ASN A 90 1.33 -3.79 -5.65
N ARG A 91 2.24 -3.63 -4.69
CA ARG A 91 2.45 -4.60 -3.60
C ARG A 91 1.21 -4.71 -2.71
N ARG A 92 0.55 -3.60 -2.36
CA ARG A 92 -0.73 -3.58 -1.62
C ARG A 92 -1.79 -4.39 -2.35
N ARG A 93 -2.01 -4.09 -3.65
CA ARG A 93 -2.97 -4.81 -4.51
C ARG A 93 -2.66 -6.30 -4.58
N ARG A 94 -1.39 -6.68 -4.71
CA ARG A 94 -0.96 -8.09 -4.75
C ARG A 94 -1.24 -8.82 -3.44
N ILE A 95 -0.98 -8.18 -2.29
CA ILE A 95 -1.26 -8.77 -0.97
C ILE A 95 -2.76 -8.91 -0.74
N GLN A 96 -3.56 -7.88 -1.05
CA GLN A 96 -5.02 -7.94 -0.97
C GLN A 96 -5.60 -9.10 -1.78
N ARG A 97 -5.17 -9.26 -3.05
CA ARG A 97 -5.59 -10.40 -3.90
C ARG A 97 -5.18 -11.75 -3.34
N ARG A 98 -4.11 -11.84 -2.55
CA ARG A 98 -3.69 -13.09 -1.89
C ARG A 98 -4.55 -13.38 -0.67
N ILE A 99 -4.87 -12.34 0.12
CA ILE A 99 -5.78 -12.46 1.27
C ILE A 99 -7.16 -12.93 0.80
N SER A 100 -7.77 -12.25 -0.17
CA SER A 100 -9.11 -12.63 -0.67
C SER A 100 -9.17 -14.07 -1.17
N ARG A 101 -8.13 -14.55 -1.86
CA ARG A 101 -8.05 -15.95 -2.30
C ARG A 101 -7.92 -16.92 -1.13
N MET A 102 -7.20 -16.55 -0.07
CA MET A 102 -7.05 -17.39 1.11
C MET A 102 -8.33 -17.42 1.96
N ASP A 103 -9.02 -16.29 2.13
CA ASP A 103 -10.31 -16.24 2.82
C ASP A 103 -11.32 -17.17 2.13
N LEU A 104 -11.42 -17.12 0.80
CA LEU A 104 -12.30 -18.00 0.02
C LEU A 104 -11.97 -19.49 0.22
N LEU A 105 -10.69 -19.86 0.23
CA LEU A 105 -10.27 -21.25 0.43
C LEU A 105 -10.59 -21.75 1.84
N VAL A 106 -10.40 -20.92 2.87
CA VAL A 106 -10.75 -21.26 4.25
C VAL A 106 -12.25 -21.50 4.37
N GLU A 107 -13.05 -20.60 3.78
CA GLU A 107 -14.51 -20.70 3.80
C GLU A 107 -15.00 -21.95 3.06
N GLU A 108 -14.43 -22.26 1.89
CA GLU A 108 -14.81 -23.43 1.11
C GLU A 108 -14.46 -24.75 1.82
N LEU A 109 -13.31 -24.81 2.50
CA LEU A 109 -12.94 -25.96 3.33
C LEU A 109 -13.90 -26.15 4.50
N ALA A 110 -14.32 -25.07 5.16
CA ALA A 110 -15.32 -25.13 6.23
C ALA A 110 -16.66 -25.65 5.71
N ARG A 111 -17.15 -25.14 4.56
CA ARG A 111 -18.39 -25.62 3.93
C ARG A 111 -18.32 -27.11 3.55
N ARG A 112 -17.18 -27.59 3.04
CA ARG A 112 -16.99 -29.00 2.68
C ARG A 112 -16.98 -29.91 3.89
N ALA A 113 -16.36 -29.49 5.00
CA ALA A 113 -16.38 -30.22 6.26
C ALA A 113 -17.82 -30.40 6.79
N SER A 114 -18.59 -29.30 6.87
CA SER A 114 -20.00 -29.37 7.33
C SER A 114 -20.88 -30.24 6.44
N ARG A 115 -20.65 -30.26 5.11
CA ARG A 115 -21.37 -31.16 4.20
C ARG A 115 -21.01 -32.63 4.39
N ALA A 116 -19.76 -32.94 4.74
CA ALA A 116 -19.33 -34.30 5.00
C ALA A 116 -19.96 -34.83 6.30
N GLU A 117 -19.97 -34.01 7.34
CA GLU A 117 -20.61 -34.31 8.63
C GLU A 117 -22.11 -34.60 8.50
N LEU A 118 -22.83 -33.78 7.73
CA LEU A 118 -24.26 -33.99 7.44
C LEU A 118 -24.52 -35.29 6.67
N ARG A 119 -23.63 -35.68 5.75
CA ARG A 119 -23.75 -36.96 5.02
C ARG A 119 -23.51 -38.17 5.91
N THR A 120 -22.55 -38.09 6.83
CA THR A 120 -22.29 -39.14 7.81
C THR A 120 -23.37 -39.25 8.89
N ALA A 121 -24.11 -38.16 9.17
CA ALA A 121 -25.21 -38.18 10.12
C ALA A 121 -26.52 -38.77 9.54
N HIS A 122 -26.64 -38.86 8.22
CA HIS A 122 -27.80 -39.40 7.50
C HIS A 122 -27.57 -40.78 6.87
N ALA A 123 -26.38 -41.37 7.06
CA ALA A 123 -26.00 -42.71 6.62
C ALA A 123 -26.01 -43.66 7.81
#